data_AF-A0A961X2U2-F1
#
_entry.id   AF-A0A961X2U2-F1
#
_cell.length_a   1.000
_cell.length_b   1.000
_cell.length_c   1.000
_cell.angle_alpha   90.00
_cell.angle_beta   90.00
_cell.angle_gamma   90.00
#
_symmetry.space_group_name_H-M   'P 1'
#
loop_
_entity.id
_entity.type
_entity.pdbx_description
1 polymer ?
#
loop_
_entity_poly.entity_id
_entity_poly.type
_entity_poly.pdbx_seq_one_letter_code
_entity_poly.pdbx_strand_id
1 'polypeptide(L)'
;MSDTPNRWKRYADWDERPLRLDKFAAEDPANGFSAFASPADPKPGIGIEGGRVVSLDGVLEHEFDMIDRFIARHHIDIEAAPDAMAMDSKEVARMLVDMNVPRETLVRLAHGMTPAKLADVVSHLSALEIAFAYSKMRARKTPGNQGHVTNAKDDPLQLAADA
;
A
#
# COMPACT_ATOMS: atom_id res chain seq x y z
N MET A 1 50.23 8.72 -14.61
CA MET A 1 49.47 9.89 -14.11
C MET A 1 48.05 9.43 -13.93
N SER A 2 47.59 9.30 -12.68
CA SER A 2 46.21 8.87 -12.42
C SER A 2 45.29 9.97 -12.92
N ASP A 3 44.44 9.62 -13.88
CA ASP A 3 43.42 10.51 -14.43
C ASP A 3 42.28 10.63 -13.42
N THR A 4 42.59 11.21 -12.26
CA THR A 4 41.60 11.52 -11.23
C THR A 4 40.99 12.84 -11.65
N PRO A 5 39.75 12.85 -12.19
CA PRO A 5 39.12 14.09 -12.63
C PRO A 5 39.11 15.09 -11.47
N ASN A 6 39.33 16.38 -11.77
CA ASN A 6 39.34 17.45 -10.77
C ASN A 6 37.99 17.46 -10.02
N ARG A 7 37.98 16.79 -8.87
CA ARG A 7 36.78 16.56 -8.08
C ARG A 7 36.70 17.63 -7.02
N TRP A 8 35.65 18.45 -7.08
CA TRP A 8 35.46 19.53 -6.13
C TRP A 8 35.31 18.94 -4.74
N LYS A 9 35.95 19.56 -3.73
CA LYS A 9 35.91 19.11 -2.33
C LYS A 9 34.49 18.82 -1.84
N ARG A 10 33.51 19.63 -2.27
CA ARG A 10 32.09 19.44 -1.97
C ARG A 10 31.55 18.04 -2.32
N TYR A 11 32.01 17.42 -3.40
CA TYR A 11 31.56 16.07 -3.76
C TYR A 11 32.22 14.99 -2.90
N ALA A 12 33.45 15.19 -2.43
CA ALA A 12 34.07 14.31 -1.45
C ALA A 12 33.29 14.37 -0.13
N ASP A 13 32.97 15.58 0.34
CA ASP A 13 32.15 15.79 1.54
C ASP A 13 30.74 15.17 1.42
N TRP A 14 30.20 15.06 0.21
CA TRP A 14 28.90 14.40 -0.04
C TRP A 14 28.99 12.88 -0.10
N ASP A 15 30.12 12.34 -0.56
CA ASP A 15 30.36 10.91 -0.62
C ASP A 15 30.54 10.28 0.76
N GLU A 16 31.06 11.04 1.72
CA GLU A 16 31.24 10.62 3.11
C GLU A 16 29.96 10.67 3.94
N ARG A 17 28.85 11.22 3.40
CA ARG A 17 27.59 11.32 4.14
C ARG A 17 26.96 9.93 4.33
N PRO A 18 26.37 9.63 5.50
CA PRO A 18 25.73 8.33 5.77
C PRO A 18 24.69 7.90 4.72
N LEU A 19 23.96 8.84 4.12
CA LEU A 19 22.99 8.58 3.04
C LEU A 19 23.59 7.81 1.85
N ARG A 20 24.90 7.89 1.62
CA ARG A 20 25.59 7.17 0.55
C ARG A 20 25.76 5.68 0.83
N LEU A 21 25.57 5.26 2.08
CA LEU A 21 25.58 3.84 2.46
C LEU A 21 24.27 3.16 2.06
N ASP A 22 23.18 3.93 1.93
CA ASP A 22 21.89 3.45 1.48
C ASP A 22 21.96 2.98 0.02
N LYS A 23 21.34 1.84 -0.26
CA LYS A 23 21.34 1.23 -1.59
C LYS A 23 20.07 1.62 -2.35
N PHE A 24 20.18 2.68 -3.14
CA PHE A 24 19.13 3.07 -4.08
C PHE A 24 19.20 2.22 -5.34
N ALA A 25 18.06 1.70 -5.78
CA ALA A 25 17.89 1.01 -7.04
C ALA A 25 16.99 1.85 -7.97
N ALA A 26 17.25 1.77 -9.28
CA ALA A 26 16.30 2.25 -10.28
C ALA A 26 15.08 1.31 -10.32
N GLU A 27 13.94 1.81 -10.77
CA GLU A 27 12.76 0.97 -11.00
C GLU A 27 13.05 -0.09 -12.08
N ASP A 28 12.52 -1.28 -11.85
CA ASP A 28 12.56 -2.42 -12.77
C ASP A 28 11.24 -3.22 -12.66
N PRO A 29 10.16 -2.74 -13.30
CA PRO A 29 8.84 -3.37 -13.19
C PRO A 29 8.79 -4.81 -13.70
N ALA A 30 9.66 -5.18 -14.65
CA ALA A 30 9.71 -6.53 -15.20
C ALA A 30 10.08 -7.59 -14.15
N ASN A 31 10.85 -7.20 -13.13
CA ASN A 31 11.24 -8.04 -12.01
C ASN A 31 10.49 -7.69 -10.71
N GLY A 32 9.42 -6.88 -10.80
CA GLY A 32 8.61 -6.48 -9.65
C GLY A 32 9.21 -5.35 -8.79
N PHE A 33 10.28 -4.70 -9.23
CA PHE A 33 10.82 -3.51 -8.56
C PHE A 33 10.11 -2.25 -9.02
N SER A 34 8.85 -2.12 -8.60
CA SER A 34 8.09 -0.88 -8.71
C SER A 34 7.37 -0.63 -7.39
N ALA A 35 7.45 0.60 -6.90
CA ALA A 35 6.78 0.96 -5.65
C ALA A 35 5.26 1.10 -5.84
N PHE A 36 4.83 1.63 -6.98
CA PHE A 36 3.43 1.89 -7.32
C PHE A 36 3.24 1.94 -8.84
N ALA A 37 2.02 1.62 -9.32
CA ALA A 37 1.60 1.80 -10.70
C ALA A 37 2.54 1.13 -11.72
N SER A 38 2.86 -0.15 -11.48
CA SER A 38 3.58 -0.95 -12.46
C SER A 38 2.76 -1.07 -13.75
N PRO A 39 3.38 -1.05 -14.94
CA PRO A 39 2.70 -1.38 -16.19
C PRO A 39 2.07 -2.79 -16.20
N ALA A 40 2.54 -3.69 -15.32
CA ALA A 40 2.01 -5.03 -15.16
C ALA A 40 0.84 -5.12 -14.15
N ASP A 41 0.54 -4.05 -13.42
CA ASP A 41 -0.58 -4.06 -12.47
C ASP A 41 -1.91 -4.22 -13.23
N PRO A 42 -2.81 -5.07 -12.76
CA PRO A 42 -4.09 -5.25 -13.41
C PRO A 42 -4.97 -4.00 -13.29
N LYS A 43 -5.87 -3.82 -14.26
CA LYS A 43 -6.90 -2.78 -14.14
C LYS A 43 -7.98 -3.21 -13.14
N PRO A 44 -8.50 -2.28 -12.33
CA PRO A 44 -9.62 -2.58 -11.45
C PRO A 44 -10.81 -3.17 -12.20
N GLY A 45 -11.32 -4.30 -11.73
CA GLY A 45 -12.48 -4.94 -12.35
C GLY A 45 -13.08 -6.02 -11.47
N ILE A 46 -14.41 -6.16 -11.51
CA ILE A 46 -15.09 -7.25 -10.82
C ILE A 46 -16.24 -7.77 -11.67
N GLY A 47 -16.42 -9.09 -11.65
CA GLY A 47 -17.57 -9.76 -12.23
C GLY A 47 -18.29 -10.53 -11.13
N ILE A 48 -19.61 -10.38 -11.04
CA ILE A 48 -20.44 -11.05 -10.03
C ILE A 48 -21.61 -11.73 -10.74
N GLU A 49 -21.78 -13.02 -10.50
CA GLU A 49 -22.90 -13.82 -11.01
C GLU A 49 -23.45 -14.72 -9.89
N GLY A 50 -24.77 -14.72 -9.70
CA GLY A 50 -25.42 -15.57 -8.69
C GLY A 50 -24.92 -15.35 -7.26
N GLY A 51 -24.53 -14.12 -6.92
CA GLY A 51 -23.98 -13.79 -5.59
C GLY A 51 -22.53 -14.27 -5.38
N ARG A 52 -21.80 -14.57 -6.45
CA ARG A 52 -20.42 -15.05 -6.39
C ARG A 52 -19.53 -14.25 -7.34
N VAL A 53 -18.32 -13.92 -6.91
CA VAL A 53 -17.32 -13.27 -7.75
C VAL A 53 -16.80 -14.27 -8.79
N VAL A 54 -16.97 -13.94 -10.07
CA VAL A 54 -16.57 -14.75 -11.24
C VAL A 54 -15.38 -14.17 -12.02
N SER A 55 -14.99 -12.94 -11.72
CA SER A 55 -13.73 -12.35 -12.18
C SER A 55 -13.25 -11.29 -11.20
N LEU A 56 -11.94 -11.17 -11.03
CA LEU A 56 -11.29 -10.23 -10.11
C LEU A 56 -10.08 -9.59 -10.81
N ASP A 57 -10.09 -8.26 -10.96
CA ASP A 57 -9.02 -7.44 -11.55
C ASP A 57 -8.49 -8.01 -12.87
N GLY A 58 -9.41 -8.40 -13.76
CA GLY A 58 -9.09 -8.94 -15.08
C GLY A 58 -8.73 -10.43 -15.11
N VAL A 59 -8.65 -11.10 -13.96
CA VAL A 59 -8.46 -12.56 -13.85
C VAL A 59 -9.83 -13.24 -13.78
N LEU A 60 -10.02 -14.29 -14.58
CA LEU A 60 -11.26 -15.08 -14.57
C LEU A 60 -11.22 -16.12 -13.46
N GLU A 61 -12.39 -16.54 -12.94
CA GLU A 61 -12.46 -17.44 -11.79
C GLU A 61 -11.70 -18.77 -11.97
N HIS A 62 -11.66 -19.30 -13.19
CA HIS A 62 -10.96 -20.55 -13.47
C HIS A 62 -9.43 -20.40 -13.51
N GLU A 63 -8.93 -19.17 -13.55
CA GLU A 63 -7.51 -18.81 -13.51
C GLU A 63 -7.08 -18.31 -12.12
N PHE A 64 -8.02 -18.17 -11.18
CA PHE A 64 -7.71 -17.74 -9.82
C PHE A 64 -6.67 -18.63 -9.16
N ASP A 65 -5.65 -17.98 -8.62
CA ASP A 65 -4.73 -18.63 -7.71
C ASP A 65 -5.34 -18.75 -6.29
N MET A 66 -4.51 -19.12 -5.31
CA MET A 66 -4.95 -19.24 -3.93
C MET A 66 -5.36 -17.88 -3.31
N ILE A 67 -4.66 -16.80 -3.65
CA ILE A 67 -4.89 -15.45 -3.15
C ILE A 67 -6.17 -14.89 -3.75
N ASP A 68 -6.32 -14.96 -5.07
CA ASP A 68 -7.51 -14.47 -5.77
C ASP A 68 -8.77 -15.16 -5.21
N ARG A 69 -8.70 -16.49 -5.11
CA ARG A 69 -9.80 -17.31 -4.59
C ARG A 69 -10.15 -16.95 -3.14
N PHE A 70 -9.15 -16.65 -2.31
CA PHE A 70 -9.38 -16.28 -0.92
C PHE A 70 -10.01 -14.90 -0.78
N ILE A 71 -9.55 -13.92 -1.58
CA ILE A 71 -10.10 -12.57 -1.61
C ILE A 71 -11.55 -12.61 -2.13
N ALA A 72 -11.74 -13.20 -3.31
CA ALA A 72 -13.02 -13.28 -4.00
C ALA A 72 -14.12 -13.97 -3.18
N ARG A 73 -13.78 -14.95 -2.34
CA ARG A 73 -14.75 -15.73 -1.56
C ARG A 73 -15.03 -15.21 -0.17
N HIS A 74 -14.13 -14.40 0.40
CA HIS A 74 -14.18 -14.09 1.83
C HIS A 74 -14.02 -12.61 2.17
N HIS A 75 -13.49 -11.77 1.27
CA HIS A 75 -13.07 -10.41 1.62
C HIS A 75 -13.72 -9.32 0.78
N ILE A 76 -14.52 -9.68 -0.22
CA ILE A 76 -15.32 -8.73 -1.00
C ILE A 76 -16.78 -8.84 -0.57
N ASP A 77 -17.33 -7.71 -0.11
CA ASP A 77 -18.75 -7.54 0.09
C ASP A 77 -19.44 -7.36 -1.27
N ILE A 78 -20.10 -8.43 -1.72
CA ILE A 78 -20.80 -8.50 -3.01
C ILE A 78 -21.97 -7.51 -3.12
N GLU A 79 -22.54 -7.07 -2.00
CA GLU A 79 -23.64 -6.10 -1.99
C GLU A 79 -23.10 -4.68 -2.17
N ALA A 80 -21.93 -4.38 -1.59
CA ALA A 80 -21.28 -3.08 -1.73
C ALA A 80 -20.46 -2.93 -3.03
N ALA A 81 -20.02 -4.03 -3.63
CA ALA A 81 -19.11 -4.02 -4.77
C ALA A 81 -19.63 -3.28 -6.02
N PRO A 82 -20.90 -3.41 -6.45
CA PRO A 82 -21.41 -2.67 -7.61
C PRO A 82 -21.28 -1.16 -7.46
N ASP A 83 -21.66 -0.62 -6.29
CA ASP A 83 -21.56 0.80 -5.99
C ASP A 83 -20.09 1.24 -5.90
N ALA A 84 -19.28 0.49 -5.17
CA ALA A 84 -17.90 0.85 -4.86
C ALA A 84 -16.99 0.80 -6.10
N MET A 85 -17.19 -0.19 -6.98
CA MET A 85 -16.40 -0.35 -8.20
C MET A 85 -16.82 0.61 -9.33
N ALA A 86 -18.07 1.06 -9.33
CA ALA A 86 -18.58 2.05 -10.29
C ALA A 86 -18.09 3.49 -10.01
N MET A 87 -17.78 3.82 -8.76
CA MET A 87 -17.26 5.14 -8.38
C MET A 87 -15.90 5.42 -9.02
N ASP A 88 -15.67 6.66 -9.46
CA ASP A 88 -14.34 7.07 -9.93
C ASP A 88 -13.33 7.03 -8.79
N SER A 89 -12.13 6.51 -9.05
CA SER A 89 -11.13 6.33 -7.99
C SER A 89 -10.71 7.67 -7.37
N LYS A 90 -10.72 8.77 -8.14
CA LYS A 90 -10.41 10.11 -7.62
C LYS A 90 -11.54 10.65 -6.76
N GLU A 91 -12.79 10.26 -7.01
CA GLU A 91 -13.91 10.63 -6.13
C GLU A 91 -13.74 10.00 -4.75
N VAL A 92 -13.44 8.69 -4.69
CA VAL A 92 -13.14 8.01 -3.43
C VAL A 92 -11.90 8.59 -2.76
N ALA A 93 -10.86 8.93 -3.53
CA ALA A 93 -9.66 9.59 -3.01
C ALA A 93 -9.99 10.95 -2.35
N ARG A 94 -10.84 11.76 -2.98
CA ARG A 94 -11.34 13.01 -2.38
C ARG A 94 -12.16 12.75 -1.12
N MET A 95 -12.99 11.72 -1.12
CA MET A 95 -13.75 11.30 0.06
C MET A 95 -12.84 10.92 1.22
N LEU A 96 -11.65 10.35 0.99
CA LEU A 96 -10.68 10.03 2.05
C LEU A 96 -10.15 11.28 2.78
N VAL A 97 -10.07 12.43 2.10
CA VAL A 97 -9.59 13.70 2.69
C VAL A 97 -10.70 14.69 3.02
N ASP A 98 -11.95 14.40 2.65
CA ASP A 98 -13.10 15.19 3.07
C ASP A 98 -13.45 14.90 4.55
N MET A 99 -13.50 15.95 5.37
CA MET A 99 -13.86 15.86 6.79
C MET A 99 -15.35 15.59 7.03
N ASN A 100 -16.21 15.88 6.04
CA ASN A 100 -17.65 15.69 6.13
C ASN A 100 -18.06 14.25 5.76
N VAL A 101 -17.16 13.47 5.14
CA VAL A 101 -17.40 12.06 4.83
C VAL A 101 -16.96 11.20 6.02
N PRO A 102 -17.90 10.53 6.72
CA PRO A 102 -17.58 9.72 7.89
C PRO A 102 -16.80 8.46 7.49
N ARG A 103 -15.98 7.97 8.43
CA ARG A 103 -15.18 6.75 8.26
C ARG A 103 -16.04 5.53 7.88
N GLU A 104 -17.23 5.40 8.45
CA GLU A 104 -18.13 4.27 8.19
C GLU A 104 -18.48 4.11 6.71
N THR A 105 -18.79 5.22 6.03
CA THR A 105 -19.06 5.21 4.58
C THR A 105 -17.88 4.68 3.78
N LEU A 106 -16.66 5.13 4.13
CA LEU A 106 -15.44 4.72 3.46
C LEU A 106 -15.10 3.25 3.73
N VAL A 107 -15.35 2.75 4.94
CA VAL A 107 -15.16 1.33 5.28
C VAL A 107 -16.12 0.46 4.47
N ARG A 108 -17.41 0.84 4.38
CA ARG A 108 -18.38 0.13 3.53
C ARG A 108 -17.91 0.06 2.08
N LEU A 109 -17.49 1.19 1.51
CA LEU A 109 -16.97 1.24 0.14
C LEU A 109 -15.73 0.36 -0.03
N ALA A 110 -14.76 0.44 0.90
CA ALA A 110 -13.54 -0.36 0.84
C ALA A 110 -13.81 -1.87 0.86
N HIS A 111 -14.83 -2.34 1.58
CA HIS A 111 -15.23 -3.75 1.57
C HIS A 111 -15.79 -4.22 0.21
N GLY A 112 -16.32 -3.31 -0.61
CA GLY A 112 -16.76 -3.63 -1.98
C GLY A 112 -15.66 -3.46 -3.04
N MET A 113 -14.48 -2.93 -2.70
CA MET A 113 -13.41 -2.65 -3.66
C MET A 113 -12.48 -3.85 -3.83
N THR A 114 -12.01 -4.04 -5.06
CA THR A 114 -10.96 -5.02 -5.36
C THR A 114 -9.58 -4.50 -4.94
N PRO A 115 -8.56 -5.38 -4.83
CA PRO A 115 -7.19 -4.96 -4.54
C PRO A 115 -6.67 -3.88 -5.49
N ALA A 116 -6.85 -4.04 -6.80
CA ALA A 116 -6.41 -3.03 -7.76
C ALA A 116 -7.18 -1.72 -7.60
N LYS A 117 -8.48 -1.77 -7.28
CA LYS A 117 -9.28 -0.56 -7.02
C LYS A 117 -8.77 0.22 -5.81
N LEU A 118 -8.45 -0.48 -4.71
CA LEU A 118 -7.91 0.14 -3.51
C LEU A 118 -6.56 0.80 -3.78
N ALA A 119 -5.67 0.12 -4.50
CA ALA A 119 -4.37 0.66 -4.90
C ALA A 119 -4.51 1.89 -5.81
N ASP A 120 -5.41 1.85 -6.78
CA ASP A 120 -5.69 2.96 -7.70
C ASP A 120 -6.21 4.20 -6.95
N VAL A 121 -7.15 4.03 -6.01
CA VAL A 121 -7.67 5.12 -5.17
C VAL A 121 -6.55 5.82 -4.40
N VAL A 122 -5.68 5.08 -3.71
CA VAL A 122 -4.61 5.68 -2.90
C VAL A 122 -3.49 6.27 -3.75
N SER A 123 -3.31 5.79 -4.99
CA SER A 123 -2.32 6.33 -5.93
C SER A 123 -2.59 7.79 -6.32
N HIS A 124 -3.83 8.26 -6.13
CA HIS A 124 -4.23 9.64 -6.40
C HIS A 124 -3.95 10.60 -5.24
N LEU A 125 -3.40 10.13 -4.14
CA LEU A 125 -3.12 10.94 -2.95
C LEU A 125 -1.63 11.26 -2.84
N SER A 126 -1.32 12.51 -2.53
CA SER A 126 0.00 12.92 -2.06
C SER A 126 0.29 12.39 -0.65
N ALA A 127 1.56 12.44 -0.22
CA ALA A 127 1.96 12.03 1.13
C ALA A 127 1.19 12.79 2.23
N LEU A 128 0.87 14.07 2.02
CA LEU A 128 0.09 14.86 2.99
C LEU A 128 -1.36 14.38 3.08
N GLU A 129 -1.97 14.10 1.94
CA GLU A 129 -3.34 13.60 1.86
C GLU A 129 -3.46 12.19 2.45
N ILE A 130 -2.46 11.33 2.21
CA ILE A 130 -2.37 10.00 2.86
C ILE A 130 -2.29 10.16 4.39
N ALA A 131 -1.49 11.09 4.90
CA ALA A 131 -1.38 11.31 6.34
C ALA A 131 -2.72 11.76 6.97
N PHE A 132 -3.45 12.64 6.28
CA PHE A 132 -4.80 13.05 6.69
C PHE A 132 -5.78 11.87 6.65
N ALA A 133 -5.85 11.17 5.53
CA ALA A 133 -6.72 10.01 5.34
C ALA A 133 -6.44 8.93 6.39
N TYR A 134 -5.18 8.65 6.69
CA TYR A 134 -4.75 7.71 7.73
C TYR A 134 -5.27 8.12 9.11
N SER A 135 -5.18 9.39 9.47
CA SER A 135 -5.72 9.92 10.73
C SER A 135 -7.23 9.65 10.85
N LYS A 136 -7.99 9.85 9.77
CA LYS A 136 -9.43 9.60 9.71
C LYS A 136 -9.78 8.12 9.74
N MET A 137 -9.06 7.30 8.97
CA MET A 137 -9.37 5.88 8.76
C MET A 137 -8.87 4.97 9.90
N ARG A 138 -7.98 5.47 10.77
CA ARG A 138 -7.48 4.74 11.93
C ARG A 138 -8.64 4.18 12.78
N ALA A 139 -8.65 2.87 12.97
CA ALA A 139 -9.74 2.19 13.69
C ALA A 139 -9.79 2.57 15.19
N ARG A 140 -8.63 2.74 15.83
CA ARG A 140 -8.54 3.18 17.23
C ARG A 140 -8.36 4.69 17.32
N LYS A 141 -9.12 5.34 18.20
CA LYS A 141 -9.00 6.77 18.44
C LYS A 141 -7.59 7.15 18.92
N THR A 142 -7.10 6.45 19.95
CA THR A 142 -5.76 6.66 20.51
C THR A 142 -4.73 5.82 19.74
N PRO A 143 -3.67 6.42 19.18
CA PRO A 143 -2.58 5.66 18.58
C PRO A 143 -1.84 4.85 19.65
N GLY A 144 -1.34 3.69 19.26
CA GLY A 144 -0.42 2.89 20.07
C GLY A 144 0.97 2.88 19.42
N ASN A 145 1.96 2.37 20.14
CA ASN A 145 3.29 2.14 19.59
C ASN A 145 3.74 0.71 19.91
N GLN A 146 4.72 0.21 19.16
CA GLN A 146 5.34 -1.10 19.38
C GLN A 146 6.86 -0.91 19.49
N GLY A 147 7.48 -1.59 20.45
CA GLY A 147 8.93 -1.65 20.60
C GLY A 147 9.45 -3.06 20.33
N HIS A 148 10.67 -3.15 19.82
CA HIS A 148 11.41 -4.41 19.76
C HIS A 148 12.23 -4.56 21.04
N VAL A 149 12.07 -5.71 21.70
CA VAL A 149 12.87 -6.09 22.86
C VAL A 149 13.59 -7.38 22.49
N THR A 150 14.85 -7.24 22.11
CA THR A 150 15.70 -8.31 21.59
C THR A 150 17.15 -8.03 21.96
N ASN A 151 17.94 -9.07 22.19
CA ASN A 151 19.39 -8.93 22.31
C ASN A 151 20.08 -10.08 21.57
N ALA A 152 21.33 -9.89 21.15
CA ALA A 152 22.05 -10.86 20.32
C ALA A 152 22.36 -12.20 21.03
N LYS A 153 22.04 -12.33 22.32
CA LYS A 153 22.29 -13.51 23.15
C LYS A 153 21.01 -14.20 23.62
N ASP A 154 19.85 -13.67 23.24
CA ASP A 154 18.55 -14.10 23.75
C ASP A 154 18.53 -14.17 25.30
N ASP A 155 19.25 -13.25 25.96
CA ASP A 155 19.34 -13.21 27.42
C ASP A 155 17.98 -12.84 28.02
N PRO A 156 17.33 -13.75 28.78
CA PRO A 156 16.00 -13.50 29.32
C PRO A 156 15.96 -12.39 30.38
N LEU A 157 17.06 -12.16 31.12
CA LEU A 157 17.11 -11.11 32.12
C LEU A 157 17.14 -9.73 31.47
N GLN A 158 17.88 -9.60 30.37
CA GLN A 158 17.90 -8.37 29.60
C GLN A 158 16.56 -8.13 28.90
N LEU A 159 15.94 -9.16 28.31
CA LEU A 159 14.61 -9.02 27.69
C LEU A 159 13.55 -8.54 28.70
N ALA A 160 13.62 -9.01 29.95
CA ALA A 160 12.70 -8.56 30.99
C ALA A 160 12.98 -7.12 31.45
N ALA A 161 14.25 -6.67 31.41
CA ALA A 161 14.63 -5.32 31.82
C ALA A 161 14.34 -4.25 30.74
N ASP A 162 14.45 -4.61 29.47
CA ASP A 162 14.22 -3.73 28.33
C ASP A 162 12.72 -3.60 27.95
N ALA A 163 11.86 -4.50 28.44
CA ALA A 163 10.41 -4.51 28.21
C ALA A 163 9.64 -3.56 29.15
#